data_AF-A0AAJ8B381-F1
#
_entry.id   AF-A0AAJ8B381-F1
#
_cell.length_a   1.000
_cell.length_b   1.000
_cell.length_c   1.000
_cell.angle_alpha   90.00
_cell.angle_beta   90.00
_cell.angle_gamma   90.00
#
_symmetry.space_group_name_H-M   'P 1'
#
loop_
_entity.id
_entity.type
_entity.pdbx_description
1 polymer ?
#
loop_
_entity_poly.entity_id
_entity_poly.type
_entity_poly.pdbx_seq_one_letter_code
_entity_poly.pdbx_strand_id
1 'polypeptide(L)'
;MLELEKVKSKFPDCRLRILCLTDGHDVESTNKPVPVAVNLIQSNIILDSILLGEVQNNCLHGISIATGGCCFKPKTSKDGLKLFEIETVLSLAIRKPKKKADPSSITERLLTGFFATHGYDEFPEAILPSQMNSKVTVTENALKKKIMEAKDGRFMEKDRRILEELKSLHCNPHPYFTIFPSESDFTFWKILMEGPPDTPYEKGVFELFCQFGSDYPVKPPTVRFVTRIYHCNINSVERICHNIFDRSYNAQITMRDILDAVYGLLIVPEPRDPLDSILAEEFLTSHEIYEQEAKKHTEETAGQSLDDMEKKLVDPVNHFIPQHLICPLTRKLFVDPVKTKHGTVYERKAIEKHLKRWRHDPSAGLGTLLRRTDLKLDHEMKRMVTEYRSSQIQETSL
;
A
#
# COMPACT_ATOMS: atom_id res chain seq x y z
N MET A 1 -9.03 17.77 -35.17
CA MET A 1 -8.97 16.29 -35.20
C MET A 1 -7.62 15.77 -35.68
N LEU A 2 -7.05 16.29 -36.78
CA LEU A 2 -5.76 15.83 -37.35
C LEU A 2 -4.57 15.69 -36.36
N GLU A 3 -4.37 16.63 -35.44
CA GLU A 3 -3.24 16.52 -34.48
C GLU A 3 -3.48 15.45 -33.40
N LEU A 4 -4.72 15.29 -32.93
CA LEU A 4 -5.05 14.24 -31.96
C LEU A 4 -4.95 12.84 -32.57
N GLU A 5 -5.29 12.70 -33.85
CA GLU A 5 -5.12 11.45 -34.60
C GLU A 5 -3.64 11.07 -34.75
N LYS A 6 -2.75 12.03 -35.02
CA LYS A 6 -1.29 11.81 -35.04
C LYS A 6 -0.74 11.38 -33.68
N VAL A 7 -1.21 12.00 -32.60
CA VAL A 7 -0.82 11.59 -31.23
C VAL A 7 -1.31 10.18 -30.95
N LYS A 8 -2.55 9.85 -31.32
CA LYS A 8 -3.13 8.51 -31.14
C LYS A 8 -2.40 7.44 -31.95
N SER A 9 -1.95 7.74 -33.17
CA SER A 9 -1.15 6.78 -33.94
C SER A 9 0.21 6.51 -33.31
N LYS A 10 0.81 7.52 -32.67
CA LYS A 10 2.09 7.39 -31.96
C LYS A 10 1.94 6.72 -30.58
N PHE A 11 0.81 6.94 -29.91
CA PHE A 11 0.51 6.45 -28.57
C PHE A 11 -0.89 5.79 -28.56
N PRO A 12 -1.01 4.54 -29.05
CA PRO A 12 -2.31 3.89 -29.24
C PRO A 12 -3.08 3.69 -27.94
N ASP A 13 -2.38 3.56 -26.80
CA ASP A 13 -2.98 3.39 -25.48
C ASP A 13 -3.40 4.73 -24.82
N CYS A 14 -3.13 5.86 -25.48
CA CYS A 14 -3.48 7.18 -24.97
C CYS A 14 -5.01 7.36 -24.97
N ARG A 15 -5.55 7.83 -23.84
CA ARG A 15 -6.99 8.15 -23.71
C ARG A 15 -7.20 9.65 -23.78
N LEU A 16 -8.16 10.06 -24.60
CA LEU A 16 -8.57 11.46 -24.71
C LEU A 16 -9.42 11.85 -23.50
N ARG A 17 -9.07 12.98 -22.89
CA ARG A 17 -9.72 13.49 -21.70
C ARG A 17 -9.87 15.00 -21.78
N ILE A 18 -11.01 15.51 -21.33
CA ILE A 18 -11.25 16.93 -21.06
C ILE A 18 -11.42 17.06 -19.55
N LEU A 19 -10.69 17.99 -18.95
CA LEU A 19 -10.90 18.43 -17.58
C LEU A 19 -11.51 19.83 -17.61
N CYS A 20 -12.79 19.94 -17.26
CA CYS A 20 -13.56 21.18 -17.30
C CYS A 20 -13.62 21.78 -15.89
N LEU A 21 -12.95 22.92 -15.69
CA LEU A 21 -13.07 23.73 -14.48
C LEU A 21 -14.02 24.89 -14.79
N THR A 22 -15.12 25.01 -14.05
CA THR A 22 -16.19 25.97 -14.35
C THR A 22 -16.88 26.44 -13.08
N ASP A 23 -17.50 27.61 -13.11
CA ASP A 23 -18.40 28.11 -12.06
C ASP A 23 -19.84 27.54 -12.17
N GLY A 24 -20.09 26.73 -13.20
CA GLY A 24 -21.37 26.09 -13.47
C GLY A 24 -22.31 26.90 -14.37
N HIS A 25 -22.01 28.18 -14.64
CA HIS A 25 -22.81 29.00 -15.54
C HIS A 25 -22.49 28.68 -17.01
N ASP A 26 -23.54 28.47 -17.80
CA ASP A 26 -23.45 28.46 -19.25
C ASP A 26 -23.91 29.82 -19.77
N VAL A 27 -22.97 30.63 -20.26
CA VAL A 27 -23.23 32.01 -20.69
C VAL A 27 -23.41 32.11 -22.20
N GLU A 28 -22.59 31.42 -22.98
CA GLU A 28 -22.47 31.62 -24.44
C GLU A 28 -22.38 30.32 -25.25
N SER A 29 -22.69 29.14 -24.69
CA SER A 29 -22.59 27.89 -25.46
C SER A 29 -23.56 27.88 -26.64
N THR A 30 -23.02 27.78 -27.86
CA THR A 30 -23.81 27.64 -29.08
C THR A 30 -24.28 26.20 -29.32
N ASN A 31 -23.63 25.23 -28.68
CA ASN A 31 -23.90 23.80 -28.87
C ASN A 31 -24.78 23.25 -27.76
N LYS A 32 -25.83 22.50 -28.12
CA LYS A 32 -26.72 21.87 -27.13
C LYS A 32 -26.03 20.73 -26.38
N PRO A 33 -26.39 20.45 -25.11
CA PRO A 33 -25.79 19.40 -24.28
C PRO A 33 -25.81 17.99 -24.90
N VAL A 34 -26.93 17.59 -25.53
CA VAL A 34 -27.09 16.24 -26.11
C VAL A 34 -26.11 15.98 -27.27
N PRO A 35 -26.03 16.82 -28.32
CA PRO A 35 -25.00 16.68 -29.35
C PRO A 35 -23.58 16.65 -28.81
N VAL A 36 -23.27 17.48 -27.80
CA VAL A 36 -21.94 17.49 -27.17
C VAL A 36 -21.64 16.15 -26.51
N ALA A 37 -22.55 15.61 -25.69
CA ALA A 37 -22.39 14.28 -25.08
C ALA A 37 -22.18 13.18 -26.13
N VAL A 38 -23.01 13.14 -27.18
CA VAL A 38 -22.92 12.16 -28.26
C VAL A 38 -21.56 12.22 -28.95
N ASN A 39 -21.09 13.43 -29.31
CA ASN A 39 -19.81 13.63 -29.96
C ASN A 39 -18.63 13.19 -29.09
N LEU A 40 -18.67 13.48 -27.79
CA LEU A 40 -17.63 13.07 -26.83
C LEU A 40 -17.58 11.54 -26.71
N ILE A 41 -18.74 10.87 -26.58
CA ILE A 41 -18.80 9.41 -26.48
C ILE A 41 -18.28 8.76 -27.78
N GLN A 42 -18.74 9.20 -28.94
CA GLN A 42 -18.31 8.68 -30.25
C GLN A 42 -16.81 8.89 -30.50
N SER A 43 -16.27 10.02 -30.04
CA SER A 43 -14.83 10.32 -30.13
C SER A 43 -14.00 9.61 -29.06
N ASN A 44 -14.63 8.78 -28.22
CA ASN A 44 -14.03 8.12 -27.07
C ASN A 44 -13.34 9.09 -26.08
N ILE A 45 -13.85 10.32 -25.95
CA ILE A 45 -13.35 11.33 -25.02
C ILE A 45 -14.06 11.14 -23.66
N ILE A 46 -13.32 11.28 -22.57
CA ILE A 46 -13.84 11.32 -21.20
C ILE A 46 -13.90 12.77 -20.74
N LEU A 47 -15.03 13.22 -20.20
CA LEU A 47 -15.17 14.53 -19.58
C LEU A 47 -15.19 14.39 -18.06
N ASP A 48 -14.20 14.97 -17.38
CA ASP A 48 -14.30 15.23 -15.95
C ASP A 48 -14.62 16.71 -15.74
N SER A 49 -15.61 17.02 -14.90
CA SER A 49 -16.02 18.40 -14.59
C SER A 49 -15.83 18.71 -13.12
N ILE A 50 -15.35 19.92 -12.82
CA ILE A 50 -15.17 20.45 -11.47
C ILE A 50 -15.95 21.76 -11.41
N LEU A 51 -17.07 21.75 -10.68
CA LEU A 51 -17.93 22.91 -10.52
C LEU A 51 -17.53 23.67 -9.26
N LEU A 52 -17.11 24.93 -9.43
CA LEU A 52 -16.73 25.84 -8.37
C LEU A 52 -17.89 26.79 -8.07
N GLY A 53 -18.39 26.80 -6.83
CA GLY A 53 -19.47 27.71 -6.41
C GLY A 53 -20.85 27.06 -6.41
N GLU A 54 -21.89 27.89 -6.27
CA GLU A 54 -23.21 27.42 -5.85
C GLU A 54 -24.09 26.88 -6.98
N VAL A 55 -23.80 27.26 -8.23
CA VAL A 55 -24.62 26.87 -9.38
C VAL A 55 -24.63 25.36 -9.54
N GLN A 56 -25.82 24.81 -9.74
CA GLN A 56 -26.00 23.41 -10.13
C GLN A 56 -26.12 23.35 -11.64
N ASN A 57 -25.28 22.52 -12.27
CA ASN A 57 -25.38 22.24 -13.69
C ASN A 57 -25.56 20.73 -13.90
N ASN A 58 -26.81 20.28 -13.78
CA ASN A 58 -27.17 18.86 -13.89
C ASN A 58 -26.93 18.33 -15.31
N CYS A 59 -26.96 19.19 -16.32
CA CYS A 59 -26.62 18.81 -17.69
C CYS A 59 -25.13 18.50 -17.84
N LEU A 60 -24.25 19.39 -17.39
CA LEU A 60 -22.80 19.17 -17.41
C LEU A 60 -22.43 17.94 -16.59
N HIS A 61 -23.01 17.80 -15.39
CA HIS A 61 -22.90 16.60 -14.57
C HIS A 61 -23.26 15.34 -15.37
N GLY A 62 -24.42 15.34 -16.02
CA GLY A 62 -24.88 14.23 -16.84
C GLY A 62 -23.95 13.89 -18.00
N ILE A 63 -23.36 14.89 -18.66
CA ILE A 63 -22.37 14.67 -19.73
C ILE A 63 -21.11 13.99 -19.18
N SER A 64 -20.61 14.46 -18.04
CA SER A 64 -19.44 13.86 -17.38
C SER A 64 -19.69 12.38 -17.06
N ILE A 65 -20.85 12.05 -16.49
CA ILE A 65 -21.22 10.65 -16.21
C ILE A 65 -21.40 9.84 -17.49
N ALA A 66 -22.12 10.36 -18.48
CA ALA A 66 -22.40 9.66 -19.75
C ALA A 66 -21.12 9.31 -20.52
N THR A 67 -20.09 10.15 -20.45
CA THR A 67 -18.79 9.91 -21.08
C THR A 67 -17.86 9.01 -20.26
N GLY A 68 -18.29 8.53 -19.09
CA GLY A 68 -17.50 7.69 -18.19
C GLY A 68 -16.53 8.48 -17.28
N GLY A 69 -16.70 9.80 -17.19
CA GLY A 69 -15.95 10.68 -16.30
C GLY A 69 -16.61 10.88 -14.94
N CYS A 70 -16.11 11.87 -14.22
CA CYS A 70 -16.55 12.27 -12.88
C CYS A 70 -17.00 13.73 -12.89
N CYS A 71 -17.91 14.05 -11.99
CA CYS A 71 -18.34 15.43 -11.74
C CYS A 71 -18.16 15.76 -10.27
N PHE A 72 -17.23 16.66 -9.98
CA PHE A 72 -16.87 17.09 -8.63
C PHE A 72 -17.47 18.45 -8.31
N LYS A 73 -17.82 18.66 -7.04
CA LYS A 73 -18.24 19.97 -6.52
C LYS A 73 -17.53 20.24 -5.19
N PRO A 74 -16.25 20.65 -5.21
CA PRO A 74 -15.54 21.00 -3.99
C PRO A 74 -16.22 22.19 -3.29
N LYS A 75 -16.37 22.11 -1.96
CA LYS A 75 -17.05 23.16 -1.17
C LYS A 75 -16.10 24.26 -0.73
N THR A 76 -14.82 23.93 -0.62
CA THR A 76 -13.76 24.85 -0.19
C THR A 76 -12.58 24.80 -1.15
N SER A 77 -11.72 25.83 -1.11
CA SER A 77 -10.44 25.82 -1.83
C SER A 77 -9.56 24.62 -1.42
N LYS A 78 -9.63 24.23 -0.15
CA LYS A 78 -8.95 23.07 0.42
C LYS A 78 -9.42 21.76 -0.22
N ASP A 79 -10.74 21.59 -0.42
CA ASP A 79 -11.29 20.42 -1.12
C ASP A 79 -10.87 20.41 -2.60
N GLY A 80 -10.83 21.59 -3.22
CA GLY A 80 -10.36 21.75 -4.60
C GLY A 80 -8.90 21.32 -4.75
N LEU A 81 -8.01 21.75 -3.86
CA LEU A 81 -6.60 21.35 -3.85
C LEU A 81 -6.45 19.84 -3.63
N LYS A 82 -7.13 19.28 -2.63
CA LYS A 82 -7.15 17.83 -2.37
C LYS A 82 -7.52 17.04 -3.61
N LEU A 83 -8.51 17.47 -4.37
CA LEU A 83 -8.96 16.78 -5.58
C LEU A 83 -7.81 16.59 -6.60
N PHE A 84 -6.94 17.59 -6.74
CA PHE A 84 -5.79 17.52 -7.64
C PHE A 84 -4.59 16.75 -7.06
N GLU A 85 -4.59 16.39 -5.79
CA GLU A 85 -3.62 15.47 -5.18
C GLU A 85 -4.04 13.99 -5.36
N ILE A 86 -5.31 13.73 -5.71
CA ILE A 86 -5.83 12.38 -5.90
C ILE A 86 -5.29 11.77 -7.20
N GLU A 87 -4.55 10.66 -7.06
CA GLU A 87 -3.89 10.00 -8.19
C GLU A 87 -4.90 9.54 -9.27
N THR A 88 -6.09 9.08 -8.89
CA THR A 88 -7.14 8.63 -9.84
C THR A 88 -7.84 9.80 -10.55
N VAL A 89 -7.73 11.02 -10.02
CA VAL A 89 -8.10 12.26 -10.71
C VAL A 89 -6.98 12.64 -11.67
N LEU A 90 -5.71 12.51 -11.29
CA LEU A 90 -4.59 12.86 -12.17
C LEU A 90 -4.38 11.85 -13.32
N SER A 91 -4.56 10.57 -13.05
CA SER A 91 -4.29 9.48 -13.99
C SER A 91 -5.48 8.56 -14.16
N LEU A 92 -6.02 8.53 -15.38
CA LEU A 92 -7.07 7.57 -15.74
C LEU A 92 -6.53 6.13 -15.72
N ALA A 93 -5.20 5.89 -15.75
CA ALA A 93 -4.59 4.55 -15.88
C ALA A 93 -4.89 3.66 -14.69
N ILE A 94 -4.96 4.28 -13.52
CA ILE A 94 -5.20 3.59 -12.26
C ILE A 94 -6.65 3.77 -11.79
N ARG A 95 -7.50 4.45 -12.55
CA ARG A 95 -8.90 4.70 -12.21
C ARG A 95 -9.77 3.59 -12.77
N LYS A 96 -10.67 3.05 -11.93
CA LYS A 96 -11.67 2.07 -12.35
C LYS A 96 -12.54 2.69 -13.47
N PRO A 97 -12.58 2.10 -14.67
CA PRO A 97 -13.34 2.67 -15.78
C PRO A 97 -14.85 2.66 -15.47
N LYS A 98 -15.51 3.80 -15.67
CA LYS A 98 -16.98 3.86 -15.67
C LYS A 98 -17.51 3.50 -17.05
N LYS A 99 -18.66 2.81 -17.09
CA LYS A 99 -19.32 2.44 -18.34
C LYS A 99 -19.85 3.71 -19.03
N LYS A 100 -19.46 3.92 -20.30
CA LYS A 100 -20.03 4.99 -21.12
C LYS A 100 -21.47 4.65 -21.49
N ALA A 101 -22.31 5.69 -21.56
CA ALA A 101 -23.66 5.56 -22.06
C ALA A 101 -23.65 5.27 -23.57
N ASP A 102 -24.72 4.64 -24.08
CA ASP A 102 -24.88 4.42 -25.50
C ASP A 102 -25.26 5.76 -26.19
N PRO A 103 -24.52 6.23 -27.22
CA PRO A 103 -24.83 7.46 -27.92
C PRO A 103 -26.28 7.58 -28.38
N SER A 104 -26.91 6.47 -28.80
CA SER A 104 -28.28 6.47 -29.29
C SER A 104 -29.33 6.72 -28.20
N SER A 105 -28.97 6.47 -26.94
CA SER A 105 -29.85 6.61 -25.77
C SER A 105 -29.80 8.00 -25.12
N ILE A 106 -28.86 8.86 -25.54
CA ILE A 106 -28.65 10.16 -24.91
C ILE A 106 -29.82 11.11 -25.22
N THR A 107 -30.50 11.52 -24.17
CA THR A 107 -31.54 12.56 -24.21
C THR A 107 -31.28 13.57 -23.10
N GLU A 108 -31.84 14.77 -23.22
CA GLU A 108 -31.69 15.81 -22.20
C GLU A 108 -32.22 15.34 -20.84
N ARG A 109 -33.37 14.64 -20.85
CA ARG A 109 -33.94 14.01 -19.65
C ARG A 109 -32.98 13.03 -19.00
N LEU A 110 -32.31 12.18 -19.79
CA LEU A 110 -31.31 11.23 -19.28
C LEU A 110 -30.12 11.97 -18.65
N LEU A 111 -29.58 12.98 -19.32
CA LEU A 111 -28.46 13.78 -18.81
C LEU A 111 -28.81 14.42 -17.46
N THR A 112 -29.94 15.11 -17.37
CA THR A 112 -30.39 15.71 -16.10
C THR A 112 -30.73 14.68 -15.02
N GLY A 113 -31.15 13.47 -15.43
CA GLY A 113 -31.55 12.39 -14.53
C GLY A 113 -30.37 11.68 -13.86
N PHE A 114 -29.17 11.74 -14.43
CA PHE A 114 -27.97 11.15 -13.81
C PHE A 114 -27.68 11.73 -12.42
N PHE A 115 -27.98 13.01 -12.20
CA PHE A 115 -27.74 13.63 -10.90
C PHE A 115 -28.51 12.97 -9.76
N ALA A 116 -29.80 12.65 -10.00
CA ALA A 116 -30.66 12.02 -8.99
C ALA A 116 -30.18 10.61 -8.57
N THR A 117 -29.36 9.96 -9.40
CA THR A 117 -28.88 8.60 -9.18
C THR A 117 -27.43 8.53 -8.72
N HIS A 118 -26.59 9.49 -9.13
CA HIS A 118 -25.14 9.42 -8.91
C HIS A 118 -24.60 10.50 -7.96
N GLY A 119 -25.28 11.64 -7.81
CA GLY A 119 -24.74 12.78 -7.05
C GLY A 119 -23.37 13.26 -7.58
N TYR A 120 -22.71 14.15 -6.85
CA TYR A 120 -21.33 14.52 -7.17
C TYR A 120 -20.35 13.42 -6.73
N ASP A 121 -19.31 13.20 -7.52
CA ASP A 121 -18.19 12.35 -7.13
C ASP A 121 -17.37 13.03 -6.02
N GLU A 122 -16.97 12.26 -5.02
CA GLU A 122 -15.99 12.70 -4.00
C GLU A 122 -14.57 12.34 -4.43
N PHE A 123 -14.36 11.10 -4.88
CA PHE A 123 -13.10 10.62 -5.43
C PHE A 123 -13.35 9.42 -6.38
N PRO A 124 -12.59 9.26 -7.48
CA PRO A 124 -12.70 8.08 -8.32
C PRO A 124 -12.05 6.85 -7.68
N GLU A 125 -12.72 5.70 -7.75
CA GLU A 125 -12.15 4.41 -7.31
C GLU A 125 -10.87 4.05 -8.09
N ALA A 126 -9.86 3.59 -7.37
CA ALA A 126 -8.65 3.03 -7.97
C ALA A 126 -8.87 1.58 -8.44
N ILE A 127 -8.14 1.18 -9.48
CA ILE A 127 -7.99 -0.22 -9.87
C ILE A 127 -7.06 -0.86 -8.84
N LEU A 128 -7.62 -1.78 -8.05
CA LEU A 128 -6.82 -2.66 -7.21
C LEU A 128 -6.29 -3.84 -8.06
N PRO A 129 -5.11 -4.40 -7.73
CA PRO A 129 -4.64 -5.63 -8.34
C PRO A 129 -5.70 -6.73 -8.20
N SER A 130 -5.94 -7.50 -9.27
CA SER A 130 -6.91 -8.61 -9.23
C SER A 130 -6.51 -9.68 -8.19
N GLN A 131 -5.21 -9.75 -7.89
CA GLN A 131 -4.59 -10.65 -6.92
C GLN A 131 -4.90 -10.29 -5.45
N MET A 132 -5.53 -9.16 -5.15
CA MET A 132 -5.88 -8.78 -3.76
C MET A 132 -6.72 -9.83 -3.03
N ASN A 133 -7.54 -10.58 -3.77
CA ASN A 133 -8.38 -11.66 -3.24
C ASN A 133 -7.76 -13.06 -3.46
N SER A 134 -6.54 -13.14 -3.98
CA SER A 134 -5.86 -14.42 -4.18
C SER A 134 -5.49 -15.06 -2.84
N LYS A 135 -5.51 -16.39 -2.79
CA LYS A 135 -4.96 -17.13 -1.66
C LYS A 135 -3.46 -16.88 -1.57
N VAL A 136 -2.98 -16.71 -0.34
CA VAL A 136 -1.58 -16.50 -0.02
C VAL A 136 -1.08 -17.63 0.86
N THR A 137 0.24 -17.80 0.94
CA THR A 137 0.88 -18.84 1.75
C THR A 137 2.08 -18.28 2.50
N VAL A 138 2.62 -19.06 3.43
CA VAL A 138 3.84 -18.68 4.16
C VAL A 138 5.07 -18.75 3.25
N THR A 139 6.09 -17.93 3.55
CA THR A 139 7.31 -17.82 2.73
C THR A 139 8.00 -19.16 2.50
N GLU A 140 8.01 -20.05 3.49
CA GLU A 140 8.60 -21.41 3.38
C GLU A 140 7.95 -22.24 2.26
N ASN A 141 6.61 -22.31 2.25
CA ASN A 141 5.86 -23.11 1.27
C ASN A 141 6.01 -22.54 -0.14
N ALA A 142 5.93 -21.21 -0.27
CA ALA A 142 6.15 -20.52 -1.53
C ALA A 142 7.54 -20.79 -2.10
N LEU A 143 8.58 -20.73 -1.25
CA LEU A 143 9.97 -21.01 -1.63
C LEU A 143 10.17 -22.47 -2.05
N LYS A 144 9.69 -23.44 -1.24
CA LYS A 144 9.76 -24.87 -1.58
C LYS A 144 9.17 -25.16 -2.96
N LYS A 145 7.96 -24.66 -3.22
CA LYS A 145 7.28 -24.80 -4.51
C LYS A 145 8.09 -24.19 -5.65
N LYS A 146 8.56 -22.94 -5.50
CA LYS A 146 9.27 -22.23 -6.57
C LYS A 146 10.67 -22.77 -6.86
N ILE A 147 11.39 -23.23 -5.84
CA ILE A 147 12.70 -23.88 -6.00
C ILE A 147 12.55 -25.19 -6.80
N MET A 148 11.48 -25.95 -6.57
CA MET A 148 11.17 -27.14 -7.37
C MET A 148 10.87 -26.77 -8.83
N GLU A 149 9.98 -25.80 -9.08
CA GLU A 149 9.65 -25.32 -10.43
C GLU A 149 10.86 -24.78 -11.20
N ALA A 150 11.82 -24.15 -10.50
CA ALA A 150 13.03 -23.63 -11.12
C ALA A 150 13.97 -24.74 -11.64
N LYS A 151 13.95 -25.93 -11.04
CA LYS A 151 14.74 -27.09 -11.51
C LYS A 151 14.25 -27.60 -12.86
N ASP A 152 12.98 -27.38 -13.19
CA ASP A 152 12.36 -27.79 -14.47
C ASP A 152 12.65 -26.81 -15.64
N GLY A 153 13.51 -25.80 -15.43
CA GLY A 153 14.10 -24.99 -16.50
C GLY A 153 13.25 -23.82 -17.03
N ARG A 154 12.21 -23.40 -16.31
CA ARG A 154 11.32 -22.28 -16.72
C ARG A 154 11.42 -21.06 -15.80
N PHE A 155 12.62 -20.49 -15.65
CA PHE A 155 12.78 -19.29 -14.81
C PHE A 155 13.30 -18.10 -15.61
N MET A 156 12.52 -17.01 -15.61
CA MET A 156 12.98 -15.72 -16.14
C MET A 156 13.92 -15.05 -15.12
N GLU A 157 14.77 -14.12 -15.57
CA GLU A 157 15.69 -13.38 -14.70
C GLU A 157 14.93 -12.63 -13.58
N LYS A 158 13.77 -12.04 -13.91
CA LYS A 158 12.87 -11.41 -12.94
C LYS A 158 12.47 -12.38 -11.83
N ASP A 159 12.03 -13.57 -12.19
CA ASP A 159 11.55 -14.55 -11.21
C ASP A 159 12.68 -15.00 -10.30
N ARG A 160 13.90 -15.16 -10.86
CA ARG A 160 15.10 -15.48 -10.09
C ARG A 160 15.39 -14.40 -9.06
N ARG A 161 15.30 -13.13 -9.45
CA ARG A 161 15.49 -12.01 -8.52
C ARG A 161 14.42 -12.02 -7.42
N ILE A 162 13.14 -12.17 -7.75
CA ILE A 162 12.05 -12.24 -6.76
C ILE A 162 12.26 -13.42 -5.78
N LEU A 163 12.73 -14.56 -6.29
CA LEU A 163 13.05 -15.73 -5.48
C LEU A 163 14.20 -15.44 -4.49
N GLU A 164 15.25 -14.75 -4.94
CA GLU A 164 16.37 -14.32 -4.09
C GLU A 164 15.92 -13.33 -3.00
N GLU A 165 15.05 -12.37 -3.33
CA GLU A 165 14.44 -11.44 -2.36
C GLU A 165 13.64 -12.18 -1.28
N LEU A 166 12.75 -13.09 -1.70
CA LEU A 166 11.92 -13.86 -0.77
C LEU A 166 12.78 -14.78 0.10
N LYS A 167 13.81 -15.42 -0.48
CA LYS A 167 14.76 -16.26 0.27
C LYS A 167 15.52 -15.45 1.32
N SER A 168 15.99 -14.25 0.96
CA SER A 168 16.64 -13.34 1.90
C SER A 168 15.72 -12.99 3.08
N LEU A 169 14.47 -12.63 2.81
CA LEU A 169 13.48 -12.28 3.83
C LEU A 169 12.98 -13.49 4.62
N HIS A 170 13.00 -14.69 4.05
CA HIS A 170 12.68 -15.92 4.78
C HIS A 170 13.79 -16.28 5.78
N CYS A 171 15.05 -16.24 5.36
CA CYS A 171 16.21 -16.62 6.18
C CYS A 171 16.59 -15.57 7.23
N ASN A 172 16.40 -14.29 6.91
CA ASN A 172 16.60 -13.15 7.81
C ASN A 172 15.36 -12.24 7.77
N PRO A 173 14.27 -12.63 8.47
CA PRO A 173 13.02 -11.88 8.46
C PRO A 173 13.16 -10.49 9.09
N HIS A 174 12.33 -9.56 8.63
CA HIS A 174 12.26 -8.24 9.23
C HIS A 174 11.47 -8.30 10.55
N PRO A 175 11.92 -7.66 11.65
CA PRO A 175 11.25 -7.78 12.95
C PRO A 175 9.81 -7.27 13.01
N TYR A 176 9.42 -6.41 12.06
CA TYR A 176 8.11 -5.74 12.00
C TYR A 176 7.30 -6.04 10.74
N PHE A 177 7.80 -6.88 9.81
CA PHE A 177 7.04 -7.27 8.61
C PHE A 177 6.90 -8.79 8.51
N THR A 178 5.68 -9.25 8.26
CA THR A 178 5.38 -10.63 7.88
C THR A 178 4.92 -10.65 6.41
N ILE A 179 5.46 -11.56 5.60
CA ILE A 179 5.25 -11.62 4.15
C ILE A 179 4.49 -12.88 3.77
N PHE A 180 3.50 -12.73 2.90
CA PHE A 180 2.63 -13.80 2.39
C PHE A 180 2.56 -13.74 0.86
N PRO A 181 3.41 -14.50 0.15
CA PRO A 181 3.34 -14.59 -1.31
C PRO A 181 2.03 -15.24 -1.77
N SER A 182 1.48 -14.79 -2.90
CA SER A 182 0.31 -15.41 -3.53
C SER A 182 0.65 -16.80 -4.07
N GLU A 183 -0.29 -17.74 -3.88
CA GLU A 183 -0.16 -19.12 -4.33
C GLU A 183 -0.26 -19.25 -5.86
N SER A 184 -1.03 -18.35 -6.47
CA SER A 184 -1.31 -18.29 -7.92
C SER A 184 -0.36 -17.36 -8.68
N ASP A 185 0.12 -16.30 -8.03
CA ASP A 185 1.00 -15.31 -8.67
C ASP A 185 2.17 -14.93 -7.74
N PHE A 186 3.34 -15.51 -8.00
CA PHE A 186 4.53 -15.26 -7.18
C PHE A 186 5.03 -13.82 -7.21
N THR A 187 4.57 -13.03 -8.17
CA THR A 187 4.90 -11.60 -8.31
C THR A 187 4.02 -10.70 -7.44
N PHE A 188 3.06 -11.26 -6.71
CA PHE A 188 2.19 -10.52 -5.79
C PHE A 188 2.33 -11.02 -4.37
N TRP A 189 2.68 -10.13 -3.43
CA TRP A 189 2.81 -10.45 -2.01
C TRP A 189 1.86 -9.59 -1.18
N LYS A 190 1.20 -10.20 -0.20
CA LYS A 190 0.60 -9.49 0.92
C LYS A 190 1.62 -9.35 2.03
N ILE A 191 1.57 -8.24 2.74
CA ILE A 191 2.55 -7.90 3.78
C ILE A 191 1.76 -7.35 4.97
N LEU A 192 2.05 -7.86 6.16
CA LEU A 192 1.58 -7.27 7.42
C LEU A 192 2.73 -6.51 8.07
N MET A 193 2.50 -5.24 8.40
CA MET A 193 3.45 -4.38 9.08
C MET A 193 2.93 -4.00 10.46
N GLU A 194 3.72 -4.24 11.50
CA GLU A 194 3.42 -3.70 12.82
C GLU A 194 3.95 -2.27 12.95
N GLY A 195 3.10 -1.35 13.42
CA GLY A 195 3.45 0.07 13.53
C GLY A 195 4.64 0.33 14.46
N PRO A 196 5.50 1.32 14.14
CA PRO A 196 6.69 1.59 14.95
C PRO A 196 6.38 1.98 16.40
N PRO A 197 7.19 1.54 17.37
CA PRO A 197 7.03 1.94 18.77
C PRO A 197 7.29 3.44 18.94
N ASP A 198 6.63 4.04 19.94
CA ASP A 198 6.81 5.44 20.29
C ASP A 198 6.45 6.41 19.13
N THR A 199 5.51 5.99 18.27
CA THR A 199 4.86 6.78 17.19
C THR A 199 3.34 6.70 17.35
N PRO A 200 2.53 7.58 16.71
CA PRO A 200 1.07 7.45 16.73
C PRO A 200 0.57 6.13 16.10
N TYR A 201 1.41 5.45 15.34
CA TYR A 201 1.10 4.17 14.69
C TYR A 201 1.34 2.95 15.59
N GLU A 202 1.89 3.14 16.80
CA GLU A 202 2.18 2.04 17.73
C GLU A 202 0.93 1.19 18.02
N LYS A 203 1.09 -0.14 18.06
CA LYS A 203 0.03 -1.16 18.22
C LYS A 203 -0.88 -1.36 16.99
N GLY A 204 -0.78 -0.50 15.98
CA GLY A 204 -1.43 -0.75 14.69
C GLY A 204 -0.78 -1.92 13.95
N VAL A 205 -1.57 -2.69 13.22
CA VAL A 205 -1.10 -3.65 12.21
C VAL A 205 -1.71 -3.27 10.87
N PHE A 206 -0.85 -2.96 9.90
CA PHE A 206 -1.22 -2.47 8.58
C PHE A 206 -1.02 -3.57 7.54
N GLU A 207 -2.04 -3.88 6.75
CA GLU A 207 -1.89 -4.68 5.54
C GLU A 207 -1.36 -3.79 4.41
N LEU A 208 -0.34 -4.26 3.71
CA LEU A 208 0.20 -3.70 2.49
C LEU A 208 0.20 -4.78 1.40
N PHE A 209 0.25 -4.37 0.15
CA PHE A 209 0.59 -5.27 -0.94
C PHE A 209 1.85 -4.82 -1.67
N CYS A 210 2.55 -5.79 -2.26
CA CYS A 210 3.68 -5.60 -3.14
C CYS A 210 3.42 -6.32 -4.47
N GLN A 211 3.57 -5.61 -5.59
CA GLN A 211 3.46 -6.16 -6.93
C GLN A 211 4.76 -5.90 -7.70
N PHE A 212 5.43 -6.97 -8.14
CA PHE A 212 6.58 -6.88 -9.04
C PHE A 212 6.10 -6.75 -10.49
N GLY A 213 6.41 -5.61 -11.13
CA GLY A 213 6.02 -5.32 -12.51
C GLY A 213 6.79 -6.13 -13.56
N SER A 214 6.47 -5.94 -14.84
CA SER A 214 7.21 -6.55 -15.96
C SER A 214 8.68 -6.11 -16.02
N ASP A 215 8.93 -4.86 -15.60
CA ASP A 215 10.23 -4.20 -15.71
C ASP A 215 11.09 -4.38 -14.45
N TYR A 216 10.67 -5.18 -13.47
CA TYR A 216 11.47 -5.44 -12.27
C TYR A 216 12.69 -6.31 -12.62
N PRO A 217 13.91 -6.03 -12.11
CA PRO A 217 14.27 -5.02 -11.10
C PRO A 217 14.82 -3.69 -11.70
N VAL A 218 14.57 -3.40 -12.98
CA VAL A 218 14.94 -2.10 -13.56
C VAL A 218 14.07 -0.98 -12.99
N LYS A 219 12.78 -1.27 -12.76
CA LYS A 219 11.85 -0.41 -12.02
C LYS A 219 11.51 -1.02 -10.65
N PRO A 220 11.20 -0.19 -9.64
CA PRO A 220 10.82 -0.68 -8.33
C PRO A 220 9.51 -1.47 -8.39
N PRO A 221 9.28 -2.38 -7.43
CA PRO A 221 7.97 -2.96 -7.23
C PRO A 221 6.98 -1.89 -6.76
N THR A 222 5.70 -2.10 -7.04
CA THR A 222 4.65 -1.24 -6.49
C THR A 222 4.30 -1.71 -5.10
N VAL A 223 4.49 -0.86 -4.10
CA VAL A 223 4.08 -1.10 -2.71
C VAL A 223 3.03 -0.09 -2.31
N ARG A 224 1.91 -0.54 -1.75
CA ARG A 224 0.82 0.32 -1.28
C ARG A 224 0.22 -0.21 0.01
N PHE A 225 -0.33 0.70 0.82
CA PHE A 225 -1.16 0.33 1.95
C PHE A 225 -2.52 -0.19 1.47
N VAL A 226 -3.05 -1.16 2.20
CA VAL A 226 -4.42 -1.69 2.07
C VAL A 226 -5.24 -1.19 3.25
N THR A 227 -4.66 -1.28 4.45
CA THR A 227 -5.18 -0.62 5.64
C THR A 227 -4.96 0.89 5.52
N ARG A 228 -6.05 1.67 5.60
CA ARG A 228 -5.96 3.14 5.56
C ARG A 228 -5.11 3.68 6.70
N ILE A 229 -4.29 4.68 6.40
CA ILE A 229 -3.37 5.29 7.35
C ILE A 229 -3.41 6.82 7.25
N TYR A 230 -3.33 7.47 8.40
CA TYR A 230 -3.24 8.92 8.50
C TYR A 230 -1.77 9.35 8.45
N HIS A 231 -1.27 9.72 7.27
CA HIS A 231 0.14 10.05 7.07
C HIS A 231 0.38 11.03 5.92
N CYS A 232 1.18 12.09 6.11
CA CYS A 232 1.39 13.13 5.08
C CYS A 232 2.08 12.65 3.79
N ASN A 233 2.91 11.62 3.85
CA ASN A 233 3.55 10.99 2.67
C ASN A 233 2.74 9.83 2.04
N ILE A 234 1.48 9.61 2.45
CA ILE A 234 0.60 8.56 1.92
C ILE A 234 -0.69 9.21 1.42
N ASN A 235 -1.08 8.95 0.16
CA ASN A 235 -2.27 9.58 -0.42
C ASN A 235 -3.57 8.80 -0.16
N SER A 236 -4.70 9.34 -0.65
CA SER A 236 -6.04 8.76 -0.52
C SER A 236 -6.26 7.42 -1.25
N VAL A 237 -5.34 7.02 -2.12
CA VAL A 237 -5.30 5.69 -2.75
C VAL A 237 -4.14 4.85 -2.21
N GLU A 238 -3.65 5.23 -1.04
CA GLU A 238 -2.71 4.50 -0.20
C GLU A 238 -1.34 4.26 -0.87
N ARG A 239 -0.99 5.12 -1.84
CA ARG A 239 0.34 5.17 -2.47
C ARG A 239 1.30 5.88 -1.53
N ILE A 240 2.51 5.34 -1.43
CA ILE A 240 3.62 5.89 -0.65
C ILE A 240 4.46 6.79 -1.55
N CYS A 241 4.75 8.02 -1.12
CA CYS A 241 5.79 8.84 -1.73
C CYS A 241 7.07 8.69 -0.93
N HIS A 242 8.06 8.03 -1.54
CA HIS A 242 9.41 7.96 -1.03
C HIS A 242 10.36 7.81 -2.21
N ASN A 243 11.51 8.48 -2.15
CA ASN A 243 12.47 8.53 -3.27
C ASN A 243 12.99 7.14 -3.68
N ILE A 244 12.94 6.15 -2.79
CA ILE A 244 13.31 4.75 -3.04
C ILE A 244 12.45 4.07 -4.10
N PHE A 245 11.25 4.61 -4.37
CA PHE A 245 10.36 4.13 -5.43
C PHE A 245 10.50 4.94 -6.73
N ASP A 246 11.46 5.88 -6.80
CA ASP A 246 11.64 6.77 -7.94
C ASP A 246 13.14 7.09 -8.14
N ARG A 247 13.54 8.35 -7.94
CA ARG A 247 14.89 8.87 -8.24
C ARG A 247 16.05 8.15 -7.54
N SER A 248 15.83 7.58 -6.36
CA SER A 248 16.85 6.85 -5.61
C SER A 248 16.88 5.36 -5.94
N TYR A 249 15.91 4.87 -6.72
CA TYR A 249 15.82 3.45 -7.05
C TYR A 249 16.92 3.03 -8.02
N ASN A 250 17.48 1.84 -7.78
CA ASN A 250 18.27 1.10 -8.73
C ASN A 250 18.13 -0.40 -8.45
N ALA A 251 18.55 -1.24 -9.41
CA ALA A 251 18.38 -2.69 -9.31
C ALA A 251 19.12 -3.34 -8.12
N GLN A 252 20.06 -2.66 -7.43
CA GLN A 252 20.72 -3.22 -6.24
C GLN A 252 19.86 -3.08 -4.97
N ILE A 253 18.86 -2.19 -4.97
CA ILE A 253 17.95 -2.02 -3.85
C ILE A 253 17.13 -3.30 -3.65
N THR A 254 17.17 -3.83 -2.43
CA THR A 254 16.47 -5.04 -2.04
C THR A 254 15.07 -4.73 -1.51
N MET A 255 14.24 -5.75 -1.42
CA MET A 255 12.95 -5.63 -0.74
C MET A 255 13.11 -5.28 0.73
N ARG A 256 14.21 -5.69 1.39
CA ARG A 256 14.49 -5.26 2.77
C ARG A 256 14.71 -3.75 2.85
N ASP A 257 15.53 -3.18 1.94
CA ASP A 257 15.77 -1.74 1.89
C ASP A 257 14.45 -0.96 1.68
N ILE A 258 13.57 -1.48 0.82
CA ILE A 258 12.24 -0.91 0.57
C ILE A 258 11.38 -0.95 1.85
N LEU A 259 11.33 -2.08 2.54
CA LEU A 259 10.56 -2.24 3.78
C LEU A 259 11.12 -1.34 4.90
N ASP A 260 12.45 -1.24 5.03
CA ASP A 260 13.12 -0.38 5.99
C ASP A 260 12.79 1.11 5.71
N ALA A 261 12.75 1.52 4.45
CA ALA A 261 12.37 2.88 4.06
C ALA A 261 10.89 3.19 4.38
N VAL A 262 9.97 2.27 4.07
CA VAL A 262 8.54 2.43 4.41
C VAL A 262 8.35 2.53 5.93
N TYR A 263 9.04 1.68 6.70
CA TYR A 263 8.98 1.72 8.15
C TYR A 263 9.59 3.00 8.73
N GLY A 264 10.72 3.45 8.18
CA GLY A 264 11.40 4.69 8.56
C GLY A 264 10.53 5.93 8.31
N LEU A 265 9.73 5.94 7.25
CA LEU A 265 8.82 7.03 6.93
C LEU A 265 7.77 7.27 8.02
N LEU A 266 7.27 6.20 8.66
CA LEU A 266 6.33 6.30 9.79
C LEU A 266 7.00 6.79 11.08
N ILE A 267 8.33 6.65 11.21
CA ILE A 267 9.09 7.16 12.35
C ILE A 267 9.44 8.63 12.13
N VAL A 268 9.88 8.97 10.92
CA VAL A 268 10.30 10.32 10.54
C VAL A 268 9.56 10.71 9.25
N PRO A 269 8.36 11.30 9.36
CA PRO A 269 7.64 11.81 8.21
C PRO A 269 8.45 12.89 7.45
N GLU A 270 8.22 12.98 6.13
CA GLU A 270 8.91 13.92 5.24
C GLU A 270 7.93 15.01 4.74
N PRO A 271 7.55 16.01 5.56
CA PRO A 271 6.53 17.01 5.20
C PRO A 271 6.96 17.99 4.09
N ARG A 272 8.22 17.90 3.61
CA ARG A 272 8.75 18.71 2.50
C ARG A 272 8.51 18.08 1.12
N ASP A 273 8.20 16.78 1.08
CA ASP A 273 7.83 16.05 -0.13
C ASP A 273 6.50 15.28 0.12
N PRO A 274 5.42 15.96 0.53
CA PRO A 274 4.19 15.30 0.95
C PRO A 274 3.33 14.88 -0.24
N LEU A 275 2.47 13.88 -0.02
CA LEU A 275 1.34 13.59 -0.92
C LEU A 275 0.04 14.23 -0.47
N ASP A 276 -0.09 14.50 0.83
CA ASP A 276 -1.19 15.27 1.39
C ASP A 276 -0.63 16.54 2.02
N SER A 277 -0.72 17.65 1.28
CA SER A 277 -0.15 18.94 1.71
C SER A 277 -0.81 19.47 2.98
N ILE A 278 -2.05 19.05 3.25
CA ILE A 278 -2.83 19.49 4.40
C ILE A 278 -2.35 18.76 5.64
N LEU A 279 -2.13 17.45 5.54
CA LEU A 279 -1.51 16.69 6.63
C LEU A 279 -0.08 17.15 6.89
N ALA A 280 0.65 17.53 5.84
CA ALA A 280 1.99 18.10 5.99
C ALA A 280 1.97 19.45 6.72
N GLU A 281 1.04 20.33 6.37
CA GLU A 281 0.83 21.60 7.07
C GLU A 281 0.47 21.34 8.54
N GLU A 282 -0.50 20.46 8.81
CA GLU A 282 -0.90 20.10 10.18
C GLU A 282 0.25 19.52 10.99
N PHE A 283 1.06 18.64 10.38
CA PHE A 283 2.26 18.08 11.01
C PHE A 283 3.27 19.17 11.40
N LEU A 284 3.44 20.21 10.55
CA LEU A 284 4.38 21.30 10.77
C LEU A 284 3.88 22.37 11.74
N THR A 285 2.57 22.69 11.73
CA THR A 285 1.99 23.78 12.52
C THR A 285 1.35 23.31 13.83
N SER A 286 0.85 22.07 13.86
CA SER A 286 -0.07 21.55 14.87
C SER A 286 0.25 20.09 15.21
N HIS A 287 1.52 19.79 15.49
CA HIS A 287 2.04 18.43 15.67
C HIS A 287 1.24 17.57 16.68
N GLU A 288 0.81 18.15 17.81
CA GLU A 288 0.00 17.42 18.80
C GLU A 288 -1.36 16.96 18.25
N ILE A 289 -2.00 17.78 17.40
CA ILE A 289 -3.28 17.43 16.77
C ILE A 289 -3.04 16.29 15.77
N TYR A 290 -2.00 16.41 14.94
CA TYR A 290 -1.62 15.37 13.98
C TYR A 290 -1.39 14.03 14.69
N GLU A 291 -0.61 14.01 15.78
CA GLU A 291 -0.35 12.78 16.53
C GLU A 291 -1.63 12.18 17.14
N GLN A 292 -2.51 13.02 17.68
CA GLN A 292 -3.78 12.57 18.26
C GLN A 292 -4.71 11.96 17.21
N GLU A 293 -4.90 12.63 16.08
CA GLU A 293 -5.74 12.14 14.99
C GLU A 293 -5.12 10.90 14.33
N ALA A 294 -3.81 10.87 14.12
CA ALA A 294 -3.12 9.69 13.58
C ALA A 294 -3.25 8.47 14.49
N LYS A 295 -3.16 8.66 15.80
CA LYS A 295 -3.35 7.60 16.79
C LYS A 295 -4.78 7.09 16.81
N LYS A 296 -5.76 8.01 16.85
CA LYS A 296 -7.18 7.67 16.79
C LYS A 296 -7.50 6.88 15.52
N HIS A 297 -7.01 7.34 14.37
CA HIS A 297 -7.19 6.66 13.10
C HIS A 297 -6.56 5.25 13.11
N THR A 298 -5.36 5.11 13.68
CA THR A 298 -4.70 3.80 13.82
C THR A 298 -5.52 2.83 14.68
N GLU A 299 -6.10 3.31 15.78
CA GLU A 299 -6.97 2.49 16.64
C GLU A 299 -8.24 2.03 15.89
N GLU A 300 -8.80 2.90 15.04
CA GLU A 300 -10.00 2.62 14.24
C GLU A 300 -9.74 1.65 13.07
N THR A 301 -8.64 1.82 12.32
CA THR A 301 -8.39 1.09 11.06
C THR A 301 -7.42 -0.07 11.18
N ALA A 302 -6.48 -0.01 12.13
CA ALA A 302 -5.35 -0.94 12.25
C ALA A 302 -5.30 -1.64 13.62
N GLY A 303 -6.34 -1.54 14.44
CA GLY A 303 -6.37 -2.08 15.81
C GLY A 303 -6.44 -3.61 15.93
N GLN A 304 -6.54 -4.36 14.83
CA GLN A 304 -6.55 -5.83 14.86
C GLN A 304 -5.16 -6.37 15.22
N SER A 305 -5.12 -7.45 16.02
CA SER A 305 -3.85 -8.06 16.39
C SER A 305 -3.18 -8.74 15.20
N LEU A 306 -1.84 -8.81 15.22
CA LEU A 306 -1.08 -9.49 14.18
C LEU A 306 -1.54 -10.95 14.04
N ASP A 307 -1.67 -11.69 15.15
CA ASP A 307 -2.09 -13.09 15.14
C ASP A 307 -3.50 -13.27 14.51
N ASP A 308 -4.43 -12.34 14.72
CA ASP A 308 -5.77 -12.42 14.13
C ASP A 308 -5.76 -12.13 12.63
N MET A 309 -4.89 -11.21 12.19
CA MET A 309 -4.69 -10.91 10.77
C MET A 309 -3.99 -12.08 10.04
N GLU A 310 -2.97 -12.68 10.66
CA GLU A 310 -2.27 -13.85 10.12
C GLU A 310 -3.23 -15.04 9.91
N LYS A 311 -4.09 -15.34 10.90
CA LYS A 311 -5.10 -16.41 10.81
C LYS A 311 -6.13 -16.21 9.70
N LYS A 312 -6.36 -14.96 9.26
CA LYS A 312 -7.25 -14.67 8.12
C LYS A 312 -6.56 -14.90 6.78
N LEU A 313 -5.24 -14.79 6.74
CA LEU A 313 -4.46 -14.90 5.50
C LEU A 313 -4.00 -16.33 5.22
N VAL A 314 -3.59 -17.06 6.26
CA VAL A 314 -3.02 -18.41 6.13
C VAL A 314 -3.53 -19.35 7.22
N ASP A 315 -3.68 -20.62 6.87
CA ASP A 315 -3.99 -21.67 7.82
C ASP A 315 -2.82 -21.91 8.78
N PRO A 316 -3.07 -22.33 10.04
CA PRO A 316 -2.01 -22.64 11.00
C PRO A 316 -1.14 -23.78 10.47
N VAL A 317 0.15 -23.50 10.27
CA VAL A 317 1.11 -24.53 9.86
C VAL A 317 1.80 -25.09 11.10
N ASN A 318 1.49 -26.34 11.46
CA ASN A 318 2.21 -27.04 12.52
C ASN A 318 3.59 -27.48 12.02
N HIS A 319 4.63 -26.75 12.40
CA HIS A 319 6.02 -27.16 12.18
C HIS A 319 6.72 -27.47 13.49
N PHE A 320 7.57 -28.49 13.45
CA PHE A 320 8.50 -28.79 14.53
C PHE A 320 9.61 -27.73 14.55
N ILE A 321 9.64 -26.92 15.60
CA ILE A 321 10.72 -25.96 15.85
C ILE A 321 11.63 -26.54 16.96
N PRO A 322 12.95 -26.67 16.74
CA PRO A 322 13.88 -27.10 17.77
C PRO A 322 13.77 -26.23 19.03
N GLN A 323 13.65 -26.85 20.21
CA GLN A 323 13.37 -26.13 21.46
C GLN A 323 14.35 -25.00 21.78
N HIS A 324 15.63 -25.15 21.41
CA HIS A 324 16.68 -24.16 21.68
C HIS A 324 16.57 -22.91 20.79
N LEU A 325 15.80 -22.94 19.71
CA LEU A 325 15.55 -21.81 18.82
C LEU A 325 14.25 -21.04 19.16
N ILE A 326 13.54 -21.49 20.20
CA ILE A 326 12.27 -20.89 20.62
C ILE A 326 12.53 -19.86 21.71
N CYS A 327 12.00 -18.66 21.52
CA CYS A 327 12.04 -17.65 22.56
C CYS A 327 11.17 -18.06 23.75
N PRO A 328 11.69 -18.04 25.00
CA PRO A 328 10.92 -18.45 26.18
C PRO A 328 9.70 -17.55 26.46
N LEU A 329 9.75 -16.27 26.06
CA LEU A 329 8.63 -15.33 26.19
C LEU A 329 7.55 -15.48 25.12
N THR A 330 7.92 -15.46 23.84
CA THR A 330 6.94 -15.46 22.73
C THR A 330 6.48 -16.85 22.35
N ARG A 331 7.24 -17.89 22.71
CA ARG A 331 7.05 -19.28 22.23
C ARG A 331 7.08 -19.41 20.71
N LYS A 332 7.68 -18.44 20.01
CA LYS A 332 7.92 -18.43 18.57
C LYS A 332 9.43 -18.54 18.30
N LEU A 333 9.78 -18.95 17.08
CA LEU A 333 11.15 -18.91 16.56
C LEU A 333 11.68 -17.46 16.64
N PHE A 334 12.92 -17.27 17.06
CA PHE A 334 13.52 -15.92 17.13
C PHE A 334 13.56 -15.23 15.76
N VAL A 335 13.53 -13.90 15.78
CA VAL A 335 13.76 -13.03 14.62
C VAL A 335 14.86 -12.02 14.94
N ASP A 336 14.78 -11.35 16.09
CA ASP A 336 15.81 -10.42 16.58
C ASP A 336 16.24 -10.78 18.01
N PRO A 337 17.01 -11.87 18.17
CA PRO A 337 17.39 -12.37 19.48
C PRO A 337 18.37 -11.43 20.19
N VAL A 338 18.08 -11.12 21.45
CA VAL A 338 18.95 -10.36 22.35
C VAL A 338 19.31 -11.16 23.58
N LYS A 339 20.58 -11.07 23.97
CA LYS A 339 21.13 -11.68 25.18
C LYS A 339 21.15 -10.67 26.31
N THR A 340 20.65 -11.06 27.48
CA THR A 340 20.76 -10.27 28.71
C THR A 340 22.17 -10.39 29.29
N LYS A 341 22.54 -9.49 30.20
CA LYS A 341 23.78 -9.62 30.99
C LYS A 341 23.89 -10.91 31.82
N HIS A 342 22.77 -11.63 31.98
CA HIS A 342 22.69 -12.92 32.67
C HIS A 342 22.79 -14.12 31.72
N GLY A 343 22.92 -13.89 30.42
CA GLY A 343 23.09 -14.94 29.41
C GLY A 343 21.80 -15.52 28.83
N THR A 344 20.62 -15.14 29.35
CA THR A 344 19.33 -15.58 28.78
C THR A 344 19.07 -14.84 27.48
N VAL A 345 18.51 -15.54 26.49
CA VAL A 345 18.19 -15.00 25.17
C VAL A 345 16.68 -14.80 25.03
N TYR A 346 16.27 -13.62 24.56
CA TYR A 346 14.89 -13.23 24.34
C TYR A 346 14.70 -12.58 22.97
N GLU A 347 13.47 -12.61 22.46
CA GLU A 347 13.09 -11.80 21.31
C GLU A 347 13.05 -10.33 21.75
N ARG A 348 13.79 -9.43 21.05
CA ARG A 348 13.99 -8.03 21.47
C ARG A 348 12.67 -7.35 21.81
N LYS A 349 11.71 -7.43 20.88
CA LYS A 349 10.40 -6.77 21.04
C LYS A 349 9.67 -7.25 22.29
N ALA A 350 9.71 -8.56 22.56
CA ALA A 350 9.01 -9.16 23.69
C ALA A 350 9.64 -8.77 25.03
N ILE A 351 10.97 -8.80 25.12
CA ILE A 351 11.66 -8.42 26.36
C ILE A 351 11.55 -6.91 26.62
N GLU A 352 11.64 -6.05 25.59
CA GLU A 352 11.48 -4.61 25.78
C GLU A 352 10.07 -4.26 26.26
N LYS A 353 9.03 -4.91 25.72
CA LYS A 353 7.64 -4.78 26.21
C LYS A 353 7.50 -5.24 27.66
N HIS A 354 8.16 -6.33 28.05
CA HIS A 354 8.18 -6.80 29.44
C HIS A 354 8.84 -5.78 30.37
N LEU A 355 10.00 -5.23 29.96
CA LEU A 355 10.77 -4.26 30.74
C LEU A 355 10.06 -2.92 30.91
N LYS A 356 9.23 -2.50 29.93
CA LYS A 356 8.33 -1.34 30.09
C LYS A 356 7.39 -1.51 31.30
N ARG A 357 7.00 -2.74 31.66
CA ARG A 357 6.03 -3.04 32.73
C ARG A 357 6.66 -3.48 34.06
N TRP A 358 7.69 -4.34 34.03
CA TRP A 358 8.15 -5.06 35.24
C TRP A 358 9.61 -4.82 35.62
N ARG A 359 10.43 -4.15 34.78
CA ARG A 359 11.85 -3.78 35.04
C ARG A 359 12.75 -4.90 35.62
N HIS A 360 12.42 -6.18 35.43
CA HIS A 360 13.24 -7.31 35.86
C HIS A 360 13.39 -8.33 34.73
N ASP A 361 14.35 -9.25 34.87
CA ASP A 361 14.51 -10.37 33.97
C ASP A 361 13.39 -11.42 34.21
N PRO A 362 12.65 -11.86 33.17
CA PRO A 362 11.58 -12.84 33.32
C PRO A 362 12.03 -14.23 33.82
N SER A 363 13.23 -14.69 33.45
CA SER A 363 13.72 -16.02 33.83
C SER A 363 14.50 -16.01 35.14
N ALA A 364 15.09 -14.87 35.52
CA ALA A 364 15.93 -14.75 36.73
C ALA A 364 15.18 -14.24 37.98
N GLY A 365 13.86 -14.00 37.91
CA GLY A 365 13.00 -13.68 39.07
C GLY A 365 12.97 -12.19 39.50
N LEU A 366 12.05 -11.88 40.43
CA LEU A 366 11.65 -10.52 40.87
C LEU A 366 12.75 -9.64 41.51
N GLY A 367 13.98 -10.16 41.70
CA GLY A 367 15.12 -9.42 42.27
C GLY A 367 16.16 -8.98 41.24
N THR A 368 16.03 -9.40 39.98
CA THR A 368 17.10 -9.26 38.99
C THR A 368 16.83 -8.08 38.07
N LEU A 369 17.31 -6.90 38.46
CA LEU A 369 17.12 -5.66 37.69
C LEU A 369 17.75 -5.77 36.30
N LEU A 370 16.94 -5.56 35.26
CA LEU A 370 17.37 -5.56 33.87
C LEU A 370 16.91 -4.27 33.19
N ARG A 371 17.83 -3.57 32.52
CA ARG A 371 17.55 -2.35 31.76
C ARG A 371 17.61 -2.62 30.27
N ARG A 372 16.95 -1.79 29.45
CA ARG A 372 17.04 -1.88 27.97
C ARG A 372 18.48 -1.79 27.47
N THR A 373 19.32 -0.99 28.13
CA THR A 373 20.75 -0.84 27.82
C THR A 373 21.57 -2.10 28.08
N ASP A 374 21.05 -3.05 28.87
CA ASP A 374 21.73 -4.29 29.20
C ASP A 374 21.51 -5.38 28.11
N LEU A 375 20.66 -5.10 27.13
CA LEU A 375 20.33 -6.02 26.03
C LEU A 375 21.32 -5.85 24.88
N LYS A 376 21.97 -6.94 24.48
CA LYS A 376 22.88 -6.97 23.33
C LYS A 376 22.37 -7.95 22.29
N LEU A 377 22.57 -7.64 21.00
CA LEU A 377 22.24 -8.58 19.92
C LEU A 377 22.99 -9.89 20.12
N ASP A 378 22.27 -11.02 20.05
CA ASP A 378 22.88 -12.34 20.10
C ASP A 378 23.19 -12.84 18.68
N HIS A 379 24.41 -12.57 18.23
CA HIS A 379 24.87 -12.97 16.90
C HIS A 379 24.87 -14.49 16.70
N GLU A 380 25.12 -15.27 17.75
CA GLU A 380 25.16 -16.74 17.67
C GLU A 380 23.75 -17.30 17.49
N MET A 381 22.80 -16.88 18.33
CA MET A 381 21.40 -17.28 18.18
C MET A 381 20.83 -16.83 16.83
N LYS A 382 21.15 -15.61 16.39
CA LYS A 382 20.73 -15.10 15.08
C LYS A 382 21.24 -15.99 13.96
N ARG A 383 22.52 -16.39 13.99
CA ARG A 383 23.11 -17.31 13.01
C ARG A 383 22.40 -18.67 13.00
N MET A 384 22.21 -19.29 14.17
CA MET A 384 21.57 -20.61 14.27
C MET A 384 20.14 -20.61 13.69
N VAL A 385 19.38 -19.56 13.95
CA VAL A 385 18.00 -19.43 13.44
C VAL A 385 17.99 -19.18 11.93
N THR A 386 18.92 -18.38 11.42
CA THR A 386 19.08 -18.18 9.97
C THR A 386 19.48 -19.47 9.25
N GLU A 387 20.39 -20.26 9.83
CA GLU A 387 20.78 -21.57 9.30
C GLU A 387 19.60 -22.55 9.28
N TYR A 388 18.81 -22.61 10.36
CA TYR A 388 17.60 -23.42 10.43
C TYR A 388 16.57 -23.03 9.36
N ARG A 389 16.26 -21.73 9.20
CA ARG A 389 15.37 -21.25 8.14
C ARG A 389 15.90 -21.62 6.75
N SER A 390 17.22 -21.53 6.55
CA SER A 390 17.83 -21.94 5.29
C SER A 390 17.72 -23.44 5.03
N SER A 391 17.79 -24.30 6.05
CA SER A 391 17.65 -25.76 5.85
C SER A 391 16.22 -26.15 5.50
N GLN A 392 15.22 -25.46 6.06
CA GLN A 392 13.80 -25.71 5.76
C GLN A 392 13.50 -25.64 4.26
N ILE A 393 14.13 -24.73 3.53
CA ILE A 393 13.93 -24.55 2.09
C ILE A 393 14.87 -25.38 1.22
N GLN A 394 15.86 -26.07 1.81
CA GLN A 394 16.81 -26.96 1.11
C GLN A 394 16.38 -28.43 1.12
N GLU A 395 15.68 -28.87 2.18
CA GLU A 395 15.33 -30.28 2.43
C GLU A 395 14.36 -30.92 1.41
N THR A 396 13.80 -30.17 0.45
CA THR A 396 13.08 -30.72 -0.72
C THR A 396 14.02 -31.11 -1.88
N SER A 397 15.30 -31.39 -1.58
CA SER A 397 16.32 -31.77 -2.56
C SER A 397 16.61 -33.28 -2.64
N LEU A 398 15.76 -34.12 -2.06
CA LEU A 398 15.82 -35.59 -2.20
C LEU A 398 14.85 -36.10 -3.24
#